data_AF-A0A7R9YYD9-F1
#
_entry.id   AF-A0A7R9YYD9-F1
#
_cell.length_a   1.000
_cell.length_b   1.000
_cell.length_c   1.000
_cell.angle_alpha   90.00
_cell.angle_beta   90.00
_cell.angle_gamma   90.00
#
_symmetry.space_group_name_H-M   'P 1'
#
loop_
_entity.id
_entity.type
_entity.pdbx_description
1 polymer ?
#
loop_
_entity_poly.entity_id
_entity_poly.type
_entity_poly.pdbx_seq_one_letter_code
_entity_poly.pdbx_strand_id
1 'polypeptide(L)'
;MNTTVTAAKVFFAGAIPLLSPPLLATCHENLLLRSVQAITNIIATAGLKRPETVMSMDDNCSLLVRSISACERLLNTPIPMSYTRHTARILMLWLMYMPFSLWGYCGWAMVPITALVSFVLLGIEEIGVYIEEPFSLLPLEALCAKLEFGLTNMMADHLLIARHSTETEAMRAIQL
;
A
#
# COMPACT_ATOMS: atom_id res chain seq x y z
N MET A 1 41.95 -33.96 -21.84
CA MET A 1 41.48 -34.33 -20.48
C MET A 1 42.48 -33.71 -19.49
N ASN A 2 42.24 -32.67 -18.69
CA ASN A 2 41.10 -31.82 -18.37
C ASN A 2 41.63 -30.44 -17.91
N THR A 3 41.05 -29.38 -18.47
CA THR A 3 40.55 -28.12 -17.84
C THR A 3 41.02 -27.79 -16.40
N THR A 4 41.75 -26.69 -16.14
CA THR A 4 41.32 -25.27 -16.04
C THR A 4 40.19 -24.98 -15.02
N VAL A 5 40.44 -24.98 -13.71
CA VAL A 5 39.75 -24.11 -12.71
C VAL A 5 40.65 -23.91 -11.48
N THR A 6 41.57 -22.96 -11.53
CA THR A 6 42.31 -22.47 -10.35
C THR A 6 42.17 -20.94 -10.32
N ALA A 7 40.95 -20.45 -10.20
CA ALA A 7 40.65 -19.02 -10.03
C ALA A 7 39.19 -18.80 -9.59
N ALA A 8 38.83 -19.24 -8.38
CA ALA A 8 37.64 -18.75 -7.67
C ALA A 8 37.64 -19.23 -6.21
N LYS A 9 38.77 -19.01 -5.52
CA LYS A 9 38.97 -19.36 -4.12
C LYS A 9 38.54 -18.20 -3.20
N VAL A 10 37.37 -17.62 -3.46
CA VAL A 10 36.77 -16.51 -2.68
C VAL A 10 35.25 -16.69 -2.59
N PHE A 11 34.81 -17.91 -2.28
CA PHE A 11 33.45 -18.19 -1.86
C PHE A 11 33.52 -18.89 -0.49
N PHE A 12 32.71 -18.42 0.45
CA PHE A 12 32.52 -18.89 1.84
C PHE A 12 33.56 -18.52 2.90
N ALA A 13 33.44 -17.31 3.48
CA ALA A 13 33.64 -17.06 4.92
C ALA A 13 33.30 -15.60 5.25
N GLY A 14 32.01 -15.30 5.39
CA GLY A 14 31.52 -13.97 5.75
C GLY A 14 30.10 -14.04 6.30
N ALA A 15 29.99 -14.72 7.44
CA ALA A 15 28.84 -14.89 8.33
C ALA A 15 27.60 -13.99 8.08
N ILE A 16 26.60 -14.57 7.41
CA ILE A 16 25.20 -14.24 7.66
C ILE A 16 24.76 -15.22 8.75
N PRO A 17 24.47 -14.79 9.98
CA PRO A 17 24.08 -15.72 11.02
C PRO A 17 22.68 -16.25 10.72
N LEU A 18 22.60 -17.58 10.61
CA LEU A 18 21.40 -18.37 10.74
C LEU A 18 20.77 -18.16 12.13
N LEU A 19 19.51 -17.76 12.13
CA LEU A 19 18.41 -18.39 12.87
C LEU A 19 18.63 -18.70 14.36
N SER A 20 18.13 -17.81 15.23
CA SER A 20 17.70 -18.17 16.60
C SER A 20 16.19 -18.45 16.62
N PRO A 21 15.72 -19.63 17.06
CA PRO A 21 14.30 -19.91 17.30
C PRO A 21 13.96 -19.59 18.76
N PRO A 22 13.31 -18.44 19.06
CA PRO A 22 11.97 -18.50 19.64
C PRO A 22 11.16 -17.22 19.34
N LEU A 23 10.48 -17.11 18.19
CA LEU A 23 9.54 -16.01 17.93
C LEU A 23 8.29 -16.48 17.16
N LEU A 24 7.74 -17.62 17.57
CA LEU A 24 6.39 -18.07 17.19
C LEU A 24 5.27 -17.18 17.80
N ALA A 25 5.55 -15.92 18.14
CA ALA A 25 4.62 -15.01 18.84
C ALA A 25 4.48 -13.61 18.22
N THR A 26 5.24 -13.25 17.17
CA THR A 26 5.22 -11.89 16.58
C THR A 26 4.76 -11.92 15.13
N CYS A 27 3.61 -12.53 14.84
CA CYS A 27 3.08 -12.67 13.48
C CYS A 27 2.63 -11.34 12.85
N HIS A 28 2.39 -10.29 13.65
CA HIS A 28 1.77 -9.06 13.15
C HIS A 28 2.75 -7.88 12.94
N GLU A 29 3.82 -7.75 13.75
CA GLU A 29 4.58 -6.48 13.80
C GLU A 29 5.72 -6.35 12.77
N ASN A 30 6.05 -7.42 12.04
CA ASN A 30 7.23 -7.45 11.16
C ASN A 30 6.91 -7.85 9.70
N LEU A 31 5.65 -7.70 9.27
CA LEU A 31 5.22 -8.11 7.92
C LEU A 31 5.96 -7.33 6.83
N LEU A 32 6.15 -6.02 7.02
CA LEU A 32 6.80 -5.14 6.06
C LEU A 32 8.31 -5.43 5.96
N LEU A 33 9.00 -5.62 7.10
CA LEU A 33 10.42 -5.99 7.10
C LEU A 33 10.69 -7.34 6.39
N ARG A 34 9.77 -8.31 6.53
CA ARG A 34 9.89 -9.62 5.89
C ARG A 34 9.67 -9.58 4.38
N SER A 35 8.72 -8.79 3.89
CA SER A 35 8.49 -8.67 2.44
C SER A 35 9.67 -8.00 1.73
N VAL A 36 10.30 -7.00 2.36
CA VAL A 36 11.51 -6.36 1.84
C VAL A 36 12.67 -7.33 1.77
N GLN A 37 12.95 -8.04 2.87
CA GLN A 37 14.02 -9.04 2.91
C GLN A 37 13.81 -10.15 1.87
N ALA A 38 12.56 -10.57 1.65
CA ALA A 38 12.23 -11.54 0.61
C ALA A 38 12.54 -11.00 -0.80
N ILE A 39 12.13 -9.77 -1.12
CA ILE A 39 12.37 -9.17 -2.44
C ILE A 39 13.87 -8.97 -2.69
N THR A 40 14.62 -8.47 -1.71
CA THR A 40 16.08 -8.30 -1.84
C THR A 40 16.79 -9.65 -2.03
N ASN A 41 16.36 -10.70 -1.33
CA ASN A 41 16.90 -12.05 -1.52
C ASN A 41 16.55 -12.64 -2.90
N ILE A 42 15.37 -12.35 -3.44
CA ILE A 42 14.97 -12.78 -4.79
C ILE A 42 15.83 -12.07 -5.85
N ILE A 43 16.09 -10.78 -5.71
CA ILE A 43 16.97 -10.03 -6.62
C ILE A 43 18.40 -10.56 -6.55
N ALA A 44 18.89 -10.88 -5.34
CA ALA A 44 20.22 -11.45 -5.15
C ALA A 44 20.37 -12.86 -5.75
N THR A 45 19.30 -13.67 -5.74
CA THR A 45 19.29 -15.03 -6.31
C THR A 45 18.98 -15.06 -7.81
N ALA A 46 18.45 -13.98 -8.39
CA ALA A 46 18.11 -13.88 -9.81
C ALA A 46 19.33 -13.89 -10.76
N GLY A 47 20.56 -13.85 -10.25
CA GLY A 47 21.77 -14.07 -11.07
C GLY A 47 21.97 -13.06 -12.20
N LEU A 48 21.58 -11.80 -11.97
CA LEU A 48 21.67 -10.73 -12.95
C LEU A 48 23.16 -10.44 -13.29
N LYS A 49 23.54 -10.60 -14.57
CA LYS A 49 24.92 -10.42 -15.06
C LYS A 49 25.42 -8.97 -15.03
N ARG A 50 24.52 -8.00 -14.89
CA ARG A 50 24.77 -6.56 -15.05
C ARG A 50 24.45 -5.83 -13.75
N PRO A 51 25.44 -5.23 -13.07
CA PRO A 51 25.22 -4.54 -11.79
C PRO A 51 24.29 -3.33 -11.92
N GLU A 52 24.25 -2.69 -13.09
CA GLU A 52 23.38 -1.53 -13.35
C GLU A 52 21.88 -1.87 -13.26
N THR A 53 21.48 -3.09 -13.64
CA THR A 53 20.08 -3.52 -13.62
C THR A 53 19.62 -3.87 -12.21
N VAL A 54 20.51 -4.43 -11.39
CA VAL A 54 20.23 -4.75 -9.98
C VAL A 54 19.93 -3.48 -9.19
N MET A 55 20.72 -2.42 -9.40
CA MET A 55 20.54 -1.14 -8.70
C MET A 55 19.20 -0.49 -9.05
N SER A 56 18.85 -0.46 -10.34
CA SER A 56 17.56 0.11 -10.78
C SER A 56 16.35 -0.69 -10.25
N MET A 57 16.46 -2.02 -10.13
CA MET A 57 15.42 -2.85 -9.53
C MET A 57 15.29 -2.62 -8.02
N ASP A 58 16.42 -2.50 -7.31
CA ASP A 58 16.44 -2.19 -5.88
C ASP A 58 15.83 -0.80 -5.59
N ASP A 59 16.14 0.20 -6.42
CA ASP A 59 15.55 1.54 -6.34
C ASP A 59 14.01 1.49 -6.48
N ASN A 60 13.49 0.76 -7.47
CA ASN A 60 12.05 0.58 -7.65
C ASN A 60 11.40 -0.17 -6.48
N CYS A 61 12.05 -1.20 -5.96
CA CYS A 61 11.60 -1.89 -4.75
C CYS A 61 11.56 -0.93 -3.55
N SER A 62 12.60 -0.14 -3.35
CA SER A 62 12.68 0.85 -2.27
C SER A 62 11.53 1.87 -2.35
N LEU A 63 11.09 2.22 -3.55
CA LEU A 63 9.96 3.13 -3.77
C LEU A 63 8.61 2.50 -3.38
N LEU A 64 8.40 1.23 -3.71
CA LEU A 64 7.21 0.47 -3.26
C LEU A 64 7.18 0.38 -1.73
N VAL A 65 8.31 0.07 -1.11
CA VAL A 65 8.46 -0.03 0.35
C VAL A 65 8.15 1.29 1.04
N ARG A 66 8.67 2.41 0.52
CA ARG A 66 8.36 3.74 1.06
C ARG A 66 6.86 4.05 1.00
N SER A 67 6.19 3.67 -0.08
CA SER A 67 4.74 3.88 -0.23
C SER A 67 3.93 3.06 0.77
N ILE A 68 4.26 1.76 0.93
CA ILE A 68 3.57 0.89 1.90
C ILE A 68 3.83 1.36 3.33
N SER A 69 5.06 1.77 3.65
CA SER A 69 5.40 2.30 4.98
C SER A 69 4.65 3.60 5.29
N ALA A 70 4.42 4.45 4.28
CA ALA A 70 3.58 5.64 4.46
C ALA A 70 2.12 5.25 4.80
N CYS A 71 1.55 4.26 4.11
CA CYS A 71 0.21 3.75 4.40
C CYS A 71 0.10 3.09 5.78
N GLU A 72 1.12 2.32 6.19
CA GLU A 72 1.15 1.70 7.53
C GLU A 72 1.22 2.76 8.63
N ARG A 73 1.99 3.84 8.44
CA ARG A 73 2.03 4.97 9.38
C ARG A 73 0.68 5.65 9.51
N LEU A 74 -0.02 5.89 8.39
CA LEU A 74 -1.37 6.46 8.39
C LEU A 74 -2.35 5.57 9.17
N LEU A 75 -2.26 4.25 8.98
CA LEU A 75 -3.09 3.28 9.70
C LEU A 75 -2.75 3.21 11.20
N ASN A 76 -1.47 3.31 11.55
CA ASN A 76 -0.98 3.25 12.93
C ASN A 76 -1.07 4.59 13.69
N THR A 77 -1.52 5.66 13.05
CA THR A 77 -1.89 6.93 13.71
C THR A 77 -3.41 7.11 13.74
N PRO A 78 -4.19 6.19 14.36
CA PRO A 78 -5.63 6.40 14.45
C PRO A 78 -5.91 7.62 15.34
N ILE A 79 -6.82 8.48 14.90
CA ILE A 79 -7.35 9.56 15.72
C ILE A 79 -8.02 8.91 16.93
N PRO A 80 -7.80 9.42 18.15
CA PRO A 80 -8.39 8.81 19.34
C PRO A 80 -9.91 8.85 19.23
N MET A 81 -10.57 7.69 19.32
CA MET A 81 -12.03 7.55 19.30
C MET A 81 -12.77 8.40 20.34
N SER A 82 -12.07 8.87 21.37
CA SER A 82 -12.61 9.80 22.35
C SER A 82 -12.89 11.18 21.77
N TYR A 83 -12.13 11.64 20.78
CA TYR A 83 -12.31 12.93 20.14
C TYR A 83 -13.63 12.97 19.38
N THR A 84 -13.81 12.05 18.43
CA THR A 84 -15.02 11.93 17.60
C THR A 84 -16.29 11.78 18.46
N ARG A 85 -16.25 10.96 19.52
CA ARG A 85 -17.41 10.81 20.43
C ARG A 85 -17.69 12.06 21.26
N HIS A 86 -16.65 12.83 21.63
CA HIS A 86 -16.82 14.03 22.43
C HIS A 86 -17.42 15.17 21.59
N THR A 87 -16.93 15.34 20.36
CA THR A 87 -17.45 16.31 19.39
C THR A 87 -18.94 16.08 19.12
N ALA A 88 -19.34 14.85 18.80
CA ALA A 88 -20.74 14.50 18.58
C ALA A 88 -21.65 14.82 19.79
N ARG A 89 -21.18 14.58 21.02
CA ARG A 89 -21.94 14.91 22.25
C ARG A 89 -22.09 16.42 22.44
N ILE A 90 -21.02 17.19 22.22
CA ILE A 90 -21.08 18.66 22.30
C ILE A 90 -22.00 19.20 21.22
N LEU A 91 -21.93 18.68 19.99
CA LEU A 91 -22.78 19.08 18.88
C LEU A 91 -24.27 18.84 19.18
N MET A 92 -24.60 17.67 19.74
CA MET A 92 -25.96 17.34 20.20
C MET A 92 -26.45 18.34 21.28
N LEU A 93 -25.61 18.67 22.26
CA LEU A 93 -25.95 19.65 23.29
C LEU A 93 -26.15 21.06 22.70
N TRP A 94 -25.32 21.45 21.73
CA TRP A 94 -25.44 22.72 21.04
C TRP A 94 -26.73 22.82 20.23
N LEU A 95 -27.09 21.77 19.49
CA LEU A 95 -28.34 21.68 18.74
C LEU A 95 -29.56 21.70 19.65
N MET A 96 -29.48 21.09 20.84
CA MET A 96 -30.54 21.14 21.85
C MET A 96 -30.68 22.54 22.47
N TYR A 97 -29.58 23.29 22.60
CA TYR A 97 -29.61 24.66 23.14
C TYR A 97 -30.08 25.71 22.13
N MET A 98 -29.79 25.50 20.84
CA MET A 98 -30.15 26.38 19.72
C MET A 98 -31.62 26.84 19.71
N PRO A 99 -32.64 25.97 19.86
CA PRO A 99 -34.04 26.40 19.90
C PRO A 99 -34.33 27.36 21.05
N PHE A 100 -33.82 27.09 22.26
CA PHE A 100 -34.06 27.98 23.41
C PHE A 100 -33.47 29.38 23.19
N SER A 101 -32.31 29.47 22.51
CA SER A 101 -31.66 30.73 22.21
C SER A 101 -32.38 31.58 21.15
N LEU A 102 -33.04 30.94 20.16
CA LEU A 102 -33.68 31.64 19.04
C LEU A 102 -35.18 31.94 19.26
N TRP A 103 -35.77 31.45 20.36
CA TRP A 103 -37.20 31.58 20.62
C TRP A 103 -37.69 33.03 20.61
N GLY A 104 -36.90 33.94 21.17
CA GLY A 104 -37.25 35.37 21.25
C GLY A 104 -37.31 36.10 19.90
N TYR A 105 -36.67 35.58 18.85
CA TYR A 105 -36.57 36.26 17.55
C TYR A 105 -37.52 35.71 16.49
N CYS A 106 -37.69 34.38 16.44
CA CYS A 106 -38.34 33.71 15.32
C CYS A 106 -39.68 33.04 15.68
N GLY A 107 -40.01 32.91 16.97
CA GLY A 107 -41.21 32.19 17.43
C GLY A 107 -41.35 30.81 16.78
N TRP A 108 -42.51 30.53 16.19
CA TRP A 108 -42.81 29.25 15.53
C TRP A 108 -41.97 28.95 14.28
N ALA A 109 -41.44 29.99 13.61
CA ALA A 109 -40.55 29.79 12.46
C ALA A 109 -39.19 29.18 12.85
N MET A 110 -38.87 29.13 14.14
CA MET A 110 -37.68 28.43 14.64
C MET A 110 -37.66 26.96 14.26
N VAL A 111 -38.77 26.23 14.40
CA VAL A 111 -38.81 24.77 14.24
C VAL A 111 -38.21 24.30 12.90
N PRO A 112 -38.62 24.86 11.74
CA PRO A 112 -38.00 24.50 10.46
C PRO A 112 -36.55 25.00 10.33
N ILE A 113 -36.20 26.13 10.93
CA ILE A 113 -34.81 26.66 10.91
C ILE A 113 -33.87 25.75 11.70
N THR A 114 -34.25 25.37 12.93
CA THR A 114 -33.49 24.43 13.76
C THR A 114 -33.37 23.07 13.10
N ALA A 115 -34.44 22.58 12.46
CA ALA A 115 -34.42 21.32 11.73
C ALA A 115 -33.42 21.38 10.57
N LEU A 116 -33.44 22.44 9.77
CA LEU A 116 -32.50 22.64 8.65
C LEU A 116 -31.04 22.71 9.13
N VAL A 117 -30.77 23.50 10.18
CA VAL A 117 -29.42 23.64 10.74
C VAL A 117 -28.92 22.31 11.33
N SER A 118 -29.78 21.58 12.03
CA SER A 118 -29.44 20.27 12.58
C SER A 118 -29.11 19.25 11.48
N PHE A 119 -29.86 19.27 10.37
CA PHE A 119 -29.61 18.38 9.24
C PHE A 119 -28.24 18.64 8.62
N VAL A 120 -27.89 19.92 8.39
CA VAL A 120 -26.59 20.28 7.82
C VAL A 120 -25.44 19.94 8.76
N LEU A 121 -25.55 20.27 10.05
CA LEU A 121 -24.46 20.05 11.01
C LEU A 121 -24.25 18.58 11.35
N LEU A 122 -25.33 17.81 11.53
CA LEU A 122 -25.22 16.37 11.75
C LEU A 122 -24.70 15.66 10.49
N GLY A 123 -25.11 16.12 9.30
CA GLY A 123 -24.57 15.60 8.04
C GLY A 123 -23.07 15.85 7.89
N ILE A 124 -22.57 17.03 8.29
CA ILE A 124 -21.13 17.32 8.28
C ILE A 124 -20.38 16.44 9.29
N GLU A 125 -20.93 16.23 10.49
CA GLU A 125 -20.32 15.35 11.49
C GLU A 125 -20.19 13.91 10.97
N GLU A 126 -21.24 13.39 10.34
CA GLU A 126 -21.24 12.04 9.75
C GLU A 126 -20.19 11.92 8.63
N ILE A 127 -20.11 12.91 7.73
CA ILE A 127 -19.08 12.97 6.69
C ILE A 127 -17.67 13.03 7.33
N GLY A 128 -17.52 13.74 8.44
CA GLY A 128 -16.28 13.79 9.20
C GLY A 128 -15.82 12.40 9.63
N VAL A 129 -16.72 11.61 10.23
CA VAL A 129 -16.44 10.23 10.64
C VAL A 129 -16.04 9.36 9.43
N TYR A 130 -16.71 9.51 8.29
CA TYR A 130 -16.35 8.76 7.08
C TYR A 130 -14.95 9.09 6.56
N ILE A 131 -14.51 10.34 6.67
CA ILE A 131 -13.18 10.77 6.24
C ILE A 131 -12.08 10.25 7.19
N GLU A 132 -12.40 10.01 8.47
CA GLU A 132 -11.47 9.42 9.44
C GLU A 132 -11.09 7.96 9.10
N GLU A 133 -11.91 7.24 8.33
CA GLU A 133 -11.68 5.84 7.91
C GLU A 133 -11.48 5.66 6.39
N PRO A 134 -10.42 6.23 5.78
CA PRO A 134 -10.28 6.26 4.31
C PRO A 134 -10.10 4.88 3.68
N PHE A 135 -9.51 3.92 4.40
CA PHE A 135 -9.24 2.58 3.87
C PHE A 135 -10.47 1.67 3.87
N SER A 136 -11.49 1.97 4.70
CA SER A 136 -12.75 1.24 4.72
C SER A 136 -13.58 1.50 3.45
N LEU A 137 -13.43 2.69 2.85
CA LEU A 137 -14.12 3.08 1.61
C LEU A 137 -13.36 2.70 0.34
N LEU A 138 -12.04 2.51 0.42
CA LEU A 138 -11.20 2.27 -0.74
C LEU A 138 -11.21 0.77 -1.12
N PRO A 139 -11.59 0.40 -2.37
CA PRO A 139 -11.62 -1.00 -2.78
C PRO A 139 -10.20 -1.52 -3.09
N LEU A 140 -9.43 -1.80 -2.03
CA LEU A 140 -8.03 -2.20 -2.15
C LEU A 140 -7.88 -3.50 -2.95
N GLU A 141 -8.80 -4.45 -2.80
CA GLU A 141 -8.80 -5.70 -3.58
C GLU A 141 -8.94 -5.45 -5.08
N ALA A 142 -9.84 -4.53 -5.48
CA ALA A 142 -10.03 -4.19 -6.88
C ALA A 142 -8.78 -3.49 -7.45
N LEU A 143 -8.10 -2.68 -6.65
CA LEU A 143 -6.84 -2.04 -7.03
C LEU A 143 -5.74 -3.09 -7.21
N CYS A 144 -5.62 -4.05 -6.29
CA CYS A 144 -4.66 -5.15 -6.38
C CYS A 144 -4.93 -6.03 -7.61
N ALA A 145 -6.19 -6.39 -7.88
CA ALA A 145 -6.57 -7.16 -9.06
C ALA A 145 -6.22 -6.42 -10.36
N LYS A 146 -6.40 -5.09 -10.39
CA LYS A 146 -6.02 -4.27 -11.55
C LYS A 146 -4.49 -4.24 -11.77
N LEU A 147 -3.72 -4.16 -10.68
CA LEU A 147 -2.25 -4.23 -10.74
C LEU A 147 -1.77 -5.59 -11.23
N GLU A 148 -2.35 -6.68 -10.70
CA GLU A 148 -2.04 -8.05 -11.11
C GLU A 148 -2.34 -8.28 -12.60
N PHE A 149 -3.49 -7.81 -13.06
CA PHE A 149 -3.86 -7.89 -14.48
C PHE A 149 -2.87 -7.12 -15.36
N GLY A 150 -2.48 -5.90 -14.96
CA GLY A 150 -1.50 -5.09 -15.68
C GLY A 150 -0.13 -5.77 -15.77
N LEU A 151 0.37 -6.32 -14.66
CA LEU A 151 1.65 -7.04 -14.62
C LEU A 151 1.61 -8.29 -15.51
N THR A 152 0.53 -9.07 -15.44
CA THR A 152 0.36 -10.28 -16.26
C THR A 152 0.34 -9.93 -17.76
N ASN A 153 -0.34 -8.84 -18.12
CA ASN A 153 -0.38 -8.37 -19.52
C ASN A 153 1.00 -7.92 -20.01
N MET A 154 1.73 -7.15 -19.21
CA MET A 154 3.10 -6.72 -19.56
C MET A 154 4.05 -7.91 -19.72
N MET A 155 3.94 -8.93 -18.86
CA MET A 155 4.73 -10.16 -18.98
C MET A 155 4.38 -10.92 -20.26
N ALA A 156 3.09 -11.04 -20.58
CA ALA A 156 2.63 -11.69 -21.81
C ALA A 156 3.16 -10.98 -23.07
N ASP A 157 3.06 -9.65 -23.12
CA ASP A 157 3.55 -8.85 -24.25
C ASP A 157 5.06 -9.03 -24.46
N HIS A 158 5.86 -9.04 -23.39
CA HIS A 158 7.31 -9.25 -23.48
C HIS A 158 7.66 -10.65 -24.03
N LEU A 159 6.90 -11.68 -23.64
CA LEU A 159 7.08 -13.03 -24.18
C LEU A 159 6.70 -13.13 -25.66
N LEU A 160 5.66 -12.41 -26.09
CA LEU A 160 5.28 -12.34 -27.50
C LEU A 160 6.36 -11.66 -28.34
N ILE A 161 6.93 -10.54 -27.86
CA ILE A 161 8.04 -9.85 -28.53
C ILE A 161 9.25 -10.77 -28.65
N ALA A 162 9.60 -11.49 -27.57
CA ALA A 162 10.70 -12.45 -27.58
C ALA A 162 10.47 -13.58 -28.60
N ARG A 163 9.25 -14.14 -28.65
CA ARG A 163 8.88 -15.16 -29.65
C ARG A 163 8.99 -14.60 -31.07
N HIS A 164 8.47 -13.40 -31.33
CA HIS A 164 8.49 -12.80 -32.66
C HIS A 164 9.93 -12.52 -33.15
N SER A 165 10.83 -12.13 -32.24
CA SER A 165 12.26 -12.00 -32.52
C SER A 165 12.86 -13.31 -33.00
N THR A 166 12.57 -14.42 -32.30
CA THR A 166 13.09 -15.75 -32.69
C THR A 166 12.54 -16.25 -34.03
N GLU A 167 11.27 -15.99 -34.35
CA GLU A 167 10.68 -16.37 -35.64
C GLU A 167 11.26 -15.56 -36.81
N THR A 168 11.52 -14.26 -36.59
CA THR A 168 12.16 -13.43 -37.62
C THR A 168 13.61 -13.81 -37.89
N GLU A 169 14.35 -14.27 -36.88
CA GLU A 169 15.70 -14.81 -37.06
C GLU A 169 15.67 -16.17 -37.77
N ALA A 170 14.73 -17.04 -37.44
CA ALA A 170 14.56 -18.34 -38.08
C ALA A 170 14.18 -18.22 -39.58
N MET A 171 13.27 -17.29 -39.94
CA MET A 171 12.91 -17.05 -41.35
C MET A 171 14.09 -16.51 -42.17
N ARG A 172 14.93 -15.65 -41.59
CA ARG A 172 16.14 -15.14 -42.26
C ARG A 172 17.18 -16.23 -42.51
N ALA A 173 17.28 -17.23 -41.62
CA ALA A 173 18.23 -18.32 -41.75
C ALA A 173 17.86 -19.36 -42.84
N ILE A 174 16.61 -19.43 -43.28
CA ILE A 174 16.13 -20.37 -44.33
C ILE A 174 16.27 -19.77 -45.75
N GLN A 175 16.38 -18.44 -45.87
CA GLN A 175 16.53 -17.74 -47.15
C GLN A 175 18.01 -17.55 -47.58
N LEU A 176 18.97 -18.03 -46.80
CA LEU A 176 20.41 -18.07 -47.10
C LEU A 176 20.86 -19.52 -47.36
#